data_AF-A0A9D8PSN4-F1
#
_entry.id   AF-A0A9D8PSN4-F1
#
_cell.length_a   1.000
_cell.length_b   1.000
_cell.length_c   1.000
_cell.angle_alpha   90.00
_cell.angle_beta   90.00
_cell.angle_gamma   90.00
#
_symmetry.space_group_name_H-M   'P 1'
#
loop_
_entity.id
_entity.type
_entity.pdbx_description
1 polymer ?
#
loop_
_entity_poly.entity_id
_entity_poly.type
_entity_poly.pdbx_seq_one_letter_code
_entity_poly.pdbx_strand_id
1 'polypeptide(L)'
;MDHLHRLNAVCLPDERRFSVGCVQVVHVVHCQRLALALAAWAAEERAVEALDIRVICLHGRLSLATRNWINGQLNRMLCRKGENGDLAPLANPFVRDFVAGSSCLNIAVILVSTLETTGRDHDFDWGVIAYPYTQL
;
A
#
# COMPACT_ATOMS: atom_id res chain seq x y z
N MET A 1 -12.03 0.62 3.04
CA MET A 1 -10.77 -0.07 2.71
C MET A 1 -10.75 -1.49 3.26
N ASP A 2 -11.27 -1.73 4.47
CA ASP A 2 -11.48 -3.09 5.02
C ASP A 2 -12.15 -4.08 4.04
N HIS A 3 -13.22 -3.67 3.36
CA HIS A 3 -13.89 -4.55 2.38
C HIS A 3 -12.98 -5.00 1.22
N LEU A 4 -12.17 -4.09 0.65
CA LEU A 4 -11.23 -4.42 -0.43
C LEU A 4 -10.11 -5.34 0.05
N HIS A 5 -9.61 -5.10 1.27
CA HIS A 5 -8.64 -6.00 1.90
C HIS A 5 -9.24 -7.41 2.08
N ARG A 6 -10.43 -7.53 2.66
CA ARG A 6 -11.07 -8.84 2.91
C ARG A 6 -11.27 -9.70 1.65
N LEU A 7 -11.52 -9.07 0.50
CA LEU A 7 -11.78 -9.79 -0.75
C LEU A 7 -10.51 -10.16 -1.54
N ASN A 8 -9.42 -9.42 -1.36
CA ASN A 8 -8.24 -9.53 -2.22
C ASN A 8 -6.94 -9.79 -1.46
N ALA A 9 -6.97 -9.91 -0.13
CA ALA A 9 -5.79 -10.22 0.64
C ALA A 9 -5.30 -11.65 0.40
N VAL A 10 -3.98 -11.80 0.37
CA VAL A 10 -3.32 -13.09 0.32
C VAL A 10 -3.22 -13.68 1.73
N CYS A 11 -3.43 -14.99 1.84
CA CYS A 11 -3.21 -15.70 3.09
C CYS A 11 -1.72 -16.00 3.26
N LEU A 12 -1.17 -15.58 4.39
CA LEU A 12 0.19 -15.91 4.79
C LEU A 12 0.25 -17.33 5.38
N PRO A 13 1.45 -17.95 5.46
CA PRO A 13 1.60 -19.30 6.03
C PRO A 13 1.13 -19.44 7.48
N ASP A 14 1.05 -18.34 8.23
CA ASP A 14 0.58 -18.28 9.62
C ASP A 14 -0.89 -17.81 9.74
N GLU A 15 -1.67 -17.99 8.67
CA GLU A 15 -3.11 -17.69 8.56
C GLU A 15 -3.48 -16.21 8.62
N ARG A 16 -2.51 -15.31 8.81
CA ARG A 16 -2.74 -13.87 8.70
C ARG A 16 -2.99 -13.46 7.26
N ARG A 17 -3.72 -12.36 7.08
CA ARG A 17 -4.06 -11.82 5.76
C ARG A 17 -3.28 -10.56 5.49
N PHE A 18 -2.65 -10.50 4.32
CA PHE A 18 -1.85 -9.37 3.89
C PHE A 18 -2.35 -8.81 2.56
N SER A 19 -2.40 -7.49 2.40
CA SER A 19 -2.57 -6.89 1.07
C SER A 19 -1.80 -5.59 0.89
N VAL A 20 -1.48 -5.29 -0.36
CA VAL A 20 -0.98 -4.00 -0.82
C VAL A 20 -2.03 -3.34 -1.72
N GLY A 21 -2.55 -2.21 -1.27
CA GLY A 21 -3.47 -1.38 -2.02
C GLY A 21 -2.83 -0.14 -2.62
N CYS A 22 -3.40 0.34 -3.72
CA CYS A 22 -3.06 1.64 -4.30
C CYS A 22 -4.27 2.59 -4.26
N VAL A 23 -4.05 3.83 -3.84
CA VAL A 23 -5.00 4.93 -3.96
C VAL A 23 -4.37 6.01 -4.82
N GLN A 24 -4.85 6.12 -6.05
CA GLN A 24 -4.34 7.06 -7.01
C GLN A 24 -5.15 8.37 -6.94
N VAL A 25 -4.42 9.49 -6.84
CA VAL A 25 -5.01 10.84 -6.82
C VAL A 25 -4.26 11.75 -7.77
N VAL A 26 -4.93 12.78 -8.27
CA VAL A 26 -4.34 13.67 -9.29
C VAL A 26 -3.42 14.74 -8.70
N HIS A 27 -3.81 15.35 -7.58
CA HIS A 27 -3.08 16.50 -7.03
C HIS A 27 -2.19 16.11 -5.85
N VAL A 28 -0.96 16.64 -5.84
CA VAL A 28 0.01 16.39 -4.76
C VAL A 28 -0.53 16.77 -3.39
N VAL A 29 -1.26 17.88 -3.28
CA VAL A 29 -1.85 18.32 -2.01
C VAL A 29 -2.89 17.31 -1.50
N HIS A 30 -3.69 16.73 -2.41
CA HIS A 30 -4.65 15.69 -2.03
C HIS A 30 -3.93 14.39 -1.63
N CYS A 31 -2.85 14.04 -2.32
CA CYS A 31 -2.01 12.88 -1.97
C CYS A 31 -1.47 13.01 -0.54
N GLN A 32 -0.90 14.16 -0.20
CA GLN A 32 -0.36 14.44 1.13
C GLN A 32 -1.45 14.39 2.21
N ARG A 33 -2.56 15.10 1.99
CA ARG A 33 -3.67 15.16 2.97
C ARG A 33 -4.31 13.80 3.18
N LEU A 34 -4.53 13.05 2.11
CA LEU A 34 -5.13 11.72 2.18
C LEU A 34 -4.20 10.73 2.87
N ALA A 35 -2.91 10.73 2.54
CA ALA A 35 -1.95 9.86 3.21
C ALA A 35 -1.87 10.15 4.71
N LEU A 36 -1.87 11.43 5.11
CA LEU A 36 -1.88 11.81 6.52
C LEU A 36 -3.17 11.37 7.23
N ALA A 37 -4.34 11.61 6.62
CA ALA A 37 -5.62 11.21 7.19
C ALA A 37 -5.74 9.69 7.33
N LEU A 38 -5.30 8.92 6.33
CA LEU A 38 -5.28 7.46 6.39
C LEU A 38 -4.30 6.95 7.44
N ALA A 39 -3.15 7.59 7.63
CA ALA A 39 -2.19 7.21 8.66
C ALA A 39 -2.73 7.46 10.07
N ALA A 40 -3.47 8.56 10.27
CA ALA A 40 -4.14 8.86 11.54
C ALA A 40 -5.23 7.82 11.84
N TRP A 41 -6.12 7.55 10.89
CA TRP A 41 -7.15 6.52 11.02
C TRP A 41 -6.56 5.12 11.24
N ALA A 42 -5.49 4.77 10.51
CA ALA A 42 -4.78 3.50 10.68
C ALA A 42 -4.23 3.29 12.10
N ALA A 43 -3.75 4.36 12.74
CA ALA A 43 -3.27 4.30 14.11
C ALA A 43 -4.42 3.99 15.10
N GLU A 44 -5.62 4.52 14.85
CA GLU A 44 -6.82 4.24 15.64
C GLU A 44 -7.29 2.79 15.46
N GLU A 45 -7.35 2.28 14.23
CA GLU A 45 -7.73 0.88 13.93
C GLU A 45 -6.75 -0.15 14.52
N ARG A 46 -5.46 0.17 14.51
CA ARG A 46 -4.44 -0.67 15.13
C ARG A 46 -4.63 -0.77 16.64
N ALA A 47 -5.09 0.30 17.29
CA ALA A 47 -5.29 0.32 18.74
C ALA A 47 -6.39 -0.66 19.21
N VAL A 48 -7.30 -1.06 18.31
CA VAL A 48 -8.34 -2.07 18.56
C VAL A 48 -8.01 -3.44 17.94
N GLU A 49 -6.76 -3.65 17.51
CA GLU A 49 -6.23 -4.88 16.90
C GLU A 49 -7.01 -5.41 15.67
N ALA A 50 -7.82 -4.56 15.03
CA ALA A 50 -8.66 -4.96 13.91
C ALA A 50 -7.87 -5.13 12.61
N LEU A 51 -6.97 -4.18 12.34
CA LEU A 51 -6.23 -4.07 11.09
C LEU A 51 -4.97 -3.21 11.30
N ASP A 52 -3.79 -3.73 10.97
CA ASP A 52 -2.54 -2.97 11.02
C ASP A 52 -2.19 -2.44 9.63
N ILE A 53 -2.15 -1.11 9.49
CA ILE A 53 -1.97 -0.46 8.17
C ILE A 53 -0.73 0.40 8.17
N ARG A 54 0.08 0.25 7.11
CA ARG A 54 1.15 1.18 6.81
C ARG A 54 0.85 1.98 5.56
N VAL A 55 0.86 3.30 5.69
CA VAL A 55 0.58 4.24 4.59
C VAL A 55 1.87 4.78 4.01
N ILE A 56 2.00 4.75 2.68
CA ILE A 56 3.12 5.30 1.92
C ILE A 56 2.59 6.45 1.06
N CYS A 57 3.19 7.63 1.17
CA CYS A 57 2.86 8.78 0.33
C CYS A 57 3.90 8.93 -0.79
N LEU A 58 3.49 8.83 -2.05
CA LEU A 58 4.37 8.95 -3.21
C LEU A 58 3.88 10.04 -4.17
N HIS A 59 4.64 11.11 -4.32
CA HIS A 59 4.25 12.22 -5.19
C HIS A 59 5.45 12.93 -5.81
N GLY A 60 5.19 13.71 -6.86
CA GLY A 60 6.23 14.41 -7.63
C GLY A 60 7.06 15.46 -6.85
N ARG A 61 6.57 15.93 -5.70
CA ARG A 61 7.29 16.90 -4.83
C ARG A 61 8.25 16.28 -3.80
N LEU A 62 8.45 14.95 -3.80
CA LEU A 62 9.47 14.33 -2.97
C LEU A 62 10.86 14.58 -3.58
N SER A 63 11.89 14.59 -2.73
CA SER A 63 13.27 14.58 -3.23
C SER A 63 13.50 13.38 -4.15
N LEU A 64 14.40 13.53 -5.14
CA LEU A 64 14.73 12.45 -6.06
C LEU A 64 15.21 11.19 -5.30
N ALA A 65 16.04 11.38 -4.27
CA ALA A 65 16.56 10.29 -3.44
C ALA A 65 15.43 9.53 -2.73
N THR A 66 14.51 10.24 -2.05
CA THR A 66 13.36 9.64 -1.37
C THR A 66 12.48 8.89 -2.37
N ARG A 67 12.17 9.52 -3.51
CA ARG A 67 11.34 8.90 -4.55
C ARG A 67 11.97 7.64 -5.11
N ASN A 68 13.27 7.66 -5.41
CA ASN A 68 14.00 6.50 -5.91
C ASN A 68 14.04 5.37 -4.89
N TRP A 69 14.25 5.69 -3.61
CA TRP A 69 14.21 4.71 -2.55
C TRP A 69 12.83 4.05 -2.44
N ILE A 70 11.74 4.83 -2.38
CA ILE A 70 10.37 4.29 -2.33
C ILE A 70 10.10 3.40 -3.55
N ASN A 71 10.39 3.88 -4.76
CA ASN A 71 10.19 3.10 -5.98
C ASN A 71 10.99 1.78 -5.94
N GLY A 72 12.21 1.79 -5.43
CA GLY A 72 13.02 0.58 -5.28
C GLY A 72 12.46 -0.42 -4.26
N GLN A 73 11.74 0.05 -3.23
CA GLN A 73 10.99 -0.83 -2.32
C GLN A 73 9.74 -1.39 -2.98
N LEU A 74 8.98 -0.54 -3.69
CA LEU A 74 7.76 -0.95 -4.41
C LEU A 74 8.07 -1.99 -5.49
N ASN A 75 9.11 -1.78 -6.31
CA ASN A 75 9.54 -2.74 -7.33
C ASN A 75 9.84 -4.13 -6.74
N ARG A 76 10.46 -4.17 -5.55
CA ARG A 76 10.78 -5.43 -4.86
C ARG A 76 9.54 -6.07 -4.24
N MET A 77 8.61 -5.26 -3.76
CA MET A 77 7.40 -5.73 -3.08
C MET A 77 6.32 -6.18 -4.08
N LEU A 78 6.25 -5.57 -5.25
CA LEU A 78 5.10 -5.68 -6.18
C LEU A 78 5.44 -6.39 -7.49
N CYS A 79 6.64 -6.94 -7.63
CA CYS A 79 6.98 -7.82 -8.75
C CYS A 79 6.61 -9.27 -8.41
N ARG A 80 5.36 -9.65 -8.68
CA ARG A 80 4.77 -10.95 -8.31
C ARG A 80 4.88 -12.00 -9.41
N LYS A 81 6.11 -12.34 -9.81
CA LYS A 81 6.36 -13.34 -10.87
C LYS A 81 6.67 -14.72 -10.30
N GLY A 82 6.14 -15.77 -10.93
CA GLY A 82 6.43 -17.17 -10.61
C GLY A 82 5.49 -17.80 -9.57
N GLU A 83 5.77 -19.04 -9.17
CA GLU A 83 4.88 -19.88 -8.33
C GLU A 83 4.59 -19.31 -6.93
N ASN A 84 5.42 -18.39 -6.42
CA ASN A 84 5.24 -17.74 -5.12
C ASN A 84 5.01 -16.22 -5.24
N GLY A 85 4.45 -15.77 -6.36
CA GLY A 85 4.20 -14.35 -6.63
C GLY A 85 3.43 -13.64 -5.50
N ASP A 86 2.44 -14.30 -4.90
CA ASP A 86 1.64 -13.76 -3.80
C ASP A 86 2.45 -13.47 -2.53
N LEU A 87 3.52 -14.23 -2.30
CA LEU A 87 4.41 -14.05 -1.15
C LEU A 87 5.61 -13.14 -1.47
N ALA A 88 5.75 -12.67 -2.71
CA ALA A 88 6.83 -11.76 -3.11
C ALA A 88 6.97 -10.51 -2.21
N PRO A 89 5.89 -9.89 -1.68
CA PRO A 89 6.01 -8.80 -0.72
C PRO A 89 6.86 -9.14 0.50
N LEU A 90 6.83 -10.38 1.01
CA LEU A 90 7.58 -10.81 2.20
C LEU A 90 9.09 -10.92 1.95
N ALA A 91 9.55 -10.94 0.70
CA ALA A 91 10.97 -10.85 0.38
C ALA A 91 11.54 -9.47 0.72
N ASN A 92 10.68 -8.43 0.81
CA ASN A 92 11.08 -7.11 1.25
C ASN A 92 11.25 -7.08 2.78
N PRO A 93 12.44 -6.75 3.33
CA PRO A 93 12.68 -6.71 4.78
C PRO A 93 11.70 -5.81 5.53
N PHE A 94 11.32 -4.68 4.94
CA PHE A 94 10.38 -3.75 5.56
C PHE A 94 8.99 -4.37 5.77
N VAL A 95 8.53 -5.15 4.79
CA VAL A 95 7.24 -5.85 4.87
C VAL A 95 7.35 -7.01 5.85
N ARG A 96 8.43 -7.80 5.77
CA ARG A 96 8.67 -8.91 6.70
C ARG A 96 8.70 -8.44 8.15
N ASP A 97 9.45 -7.39 8.45
CA ASP A 97 9.57 -6.86 9.81
C ASP A 97 8.25 -6.22 10.28
N PHE A 98 7.53 -5.55 9.37
CA PHE A 98 6.19 -5.03 9.65
C PHE A 98 5.21 -6.14 10.02
N VAL A 99 5.15 -7.18 9.20
CA VAL A 99 4.29 -8.35 9.43
C VAL A 99 4.69 -9.05 10.72
N ALA A 100 5.98 -9.33 10.94
CA ALA A 100 6.45 -9.99 12.16
C ALA A 100 6.14 -9.20 13.44
N GLY A 101 6.15 -7.87 13.38
CA GLY A 101 5.86 -6.99 14.52
C GLY A 101 4.38 -6.67 14.75
N SER A 102 3.46 -7.25 13.97
CA SER A 102 2.03 -7.00 14.09
C SER A 102 1.30 -8.12 14.85
N SER A 103 0.46 -7.76 15.82
CA SER A 103 -0.48 -8.68 16.48
C SER A 103 -1.80 -8.85 15.70
N CYS A 104 -2.06 -8.01 14.70
CA CYS A 104 -3.30 -8.04 13.95
C CYS A 104 -3.37 -9.23 12.99
N LEU A 105 -4.56 -9.84 12.88
CA LEU A 105 -4.84 -10.86 11.87
C LEU A 105 -4.83 -10.30 10.44
N ASN A 106 -5.21 -9.03 10.30
CA ASN A 106 -5.27 -8.33 9.03
C ASN A 106 -4.18 -7.27 8.97
N ILE A 107 -3.43 -7.26 7.88
CA ILE A 107 -2.28 -6.38 7.68
C ILE A 107 -2.35 -5.78 6.28
N ALA A 108 -2.14 -4.47 6.15
CA ALA A 108 -2.18 -3.81 4.86
C ALA A 108 -1.06 -2.78 4.68
N VAL A 109 -0.57 -2.67 3.45
CA VAL A 109 0.21 -1.52 2.99
C VAL A 109 -0.64 -0.74 1.99
N ILE A 110 -0.72 0.58 2.16
CA ILE A 110 -1.50 1.44 1.26
C ILE A 110 -0.57 2.48 0.65
N LEU A 111 -0.40 2.42 -0.66
CA LEU A 111 0.28 3.45 -1.43
C LEU A 111 -0.73 4.52 -1.83
N VAL A 112 -0.56 5.76 -1.37
CA VAL A 112 -1.26 6.93 -1.91
C VAL A 112 -0.33 7.60 -2.90
N SER A 113 -0.73 7.70 -4.17
CA SER A 113 0.19 8.12 -5.24
C SER A 113 -0.41 9.09 -6.25
N THR A 114 0.42 10.05 -6.70
CA THR A 114 0.16 10.81 -7.94
C THR A 114 0.95 10.29 -9.14
N LEU A 115 1.78 9.27 -8.96
CA LEU A 115 2.80 8.81 -9.92
C LEU A 115 2.60 7.38 -10.41
N GLU A 116 1.61 6.66 -9.88
CA GLU A 116 1.20 5.34 -10.38
C GLU A 116 0.29 5.53 -11.60
N THR A 117 0.84 6.05 -12.69
CA THR A 117 0.16 6.22 -13.97
C THR A 117 0.90 5.40 -15.02
N THR A 118 0.36 4.23 -15.37
CA THR A 118 0.67 3.39 -16.55
C THR A 118 2.15 3.19 -16.93
N GLY A 119 2.62 1.94 -16.87
CA GLY A 119 3.97 1.55 -17.32
C GLY A 119 4.89 1.00 -16.22
N ARG A 120 4.37 0.82 -14.99
CA ARG A 120 5.05 0.09 -13.93
C ARG A 120 4.48 -1.31 -13.80
N ASP A 121 5.36 -2.28 -13.69
CA ASP A 121 5.05 -3.70 -13.46
C ASP A 121 4.78 -3.93 -11.96
N HIS A 122 3.84 -3.15 -11.41
CA HIS A 122 3.42 -3.25 -10.02
C HIS A 122 2.08 -3.97 -9.93
N ASP A 123 2.08 -5.11 -9.27
CA ASP A 123 0.88 -5.89 -9.00
C ASP A 123 0.33 -5.57 -7.60
N PHE A 124 -0.79 -4.86 -7.56
CA PHE A 124 -1.50 -4.50 -6.33
C PHE A 124 -2.73 -5.40 -6.15
N ASP A 125 -3.03 -5.78 -4.91
CA ASP A 125 -4.22 -6.58 -4.60
C ASP A 125 -5.52 -5.81 -4.87
N TRP A 126 -5.49 -4.50 -4.71
CA TRP A 126 -6.64 -3.63 -5.01
C TRP A 126 -6.21 -2.20 -5.33
N GLY A 127 -7.05 -1.50 -6.08
CA GLY A 127 -6.83 -0.12 -6.48
C GLY A 127 -8.08 0.74 -6.32
N VAL A 128 -7.89 2.00 -5.88
CA VAL A 128 -8.91 3.04 -5.89
C VAL A 128 -8.39 4.22 -6.69
N ILE A 129 -9.12 4.62 -7.73
CA ILE A 129 -8.73 5.75 -8.58
C ILE A 129 -9.68 6.92 -8.29
N ALA A 130 -9.14 8.01 -7.77
CA ALA A 130 -9.89 9.25 -7.61
C ALA A 130 -9.79 10.08 -8.91
N TYR A 131 -10.86 10.08 -9.69
CA TYR A 131 -10.99 11.00 -10.81
C TYR A 131 -11.26 12.43 -10.29
N PRO A 132 -10.63 13.47 -10.85
CA PRO A 132 -11.15 14.81 -10.67
C PRO A 132 -12.52 14.86 -11.36
N TYR A 133 -13.50 15.53 -10.74
CA TYR A 133 -14.73 15.87 -11.46
C TYR A 133 -14.33 16.61 -12.72
N THR A 134 -14.51 15.97 -13.88
CA THR A 134 -14.50 16.68 -15.15
C THR A 134 -15.71 17.60 -15.10
N GLN A 135 -15.50 18.90 -14.92
CA GLN A 135 -16.51 19.86 -15.34
C GLN A 135 -16.58 19.74 -16.87
N LEU A 136 -17.62 19.05 -17.33
CA LEU A 136 -18.14 19.16 -18.69
C LEU A 136 -18.85 20.51 -18.85
#